data_AF-A0A956PDB1-F1
#
_entry.id   AF-A0A956PDB1-F1
#
_cell.length_a   1.000
_cell.length_b   1.000
_cell.length_c   1.000
_cell.angle_alpha   90.00
_cell.angle_beta   90.00
_cell.angle_gamma   90.00
#
_symmetry.space_group_name_H-M   'P 1'
#
loop_
_entity.id
_entity.type
_entity.pdbx_description
1 polymer ?
#
loop_
_entity_poly.entity_id
_entity_poly.type
_entity_poly.pdbx_seq_one_letter_code
_entity_poly.pdbx_strand_id
1 'polypeptide(L)'
;PTHYAVALRYVQGEDMAPVCVAKGADLMAAQIRRIAREHDVPIIENRPLARALYETVELDRTIPLEHWQAVAEIIGFLMDLKARRRRKPPAGSSFRFDP
;
A
#
# COMPACT_ATOMS: atom_id res chain seq x y z
N PRO A 1 -9.52 11.87 11.43
CA PRO A 1 -9.00 10.49 11.42
C PRO A 1 -7.53 10.42 11.80
N THR A 2 -7.20 9.49 12.68
CA THR A 2 -5.82 9.31 13.19
C THR A 2 -5.09 8.22 12.40
N HIS A 3 -5.85 7.26 11.85
CA HIS A 3 -5.31 6.14 11.08
C HIS A 3 -6.01 5.99 9.73
N TYR A 4 -5.22 5.69 8.70
CA TYR A 4 -5.70 5.38 7.35
C TYR A 4 -5.14 4.04 6.90
N ALA A 5 -5.89 3.33 6.05
CA ALA A 5 -5.40 2.19 5.31
C ALA A 5 -5.99 2.20 3.91
N VAL A 6 -5.15 1.88 2.92
CA VAL A 6 -5.54 1.71 1.51
C VAL A 6 -4.91 0.39 1.05
N ALA A 7 -5.73 -0.53 0.57
CA ALA A 7 -5.30 -1.80 0.00
C ALA A 7 -5.28 -1.67 -1.53
N LEU A 8 -4.15 -2.03 -2.12
CA LEU A 8 -3.92 -1.94 -3.56
C LEU A 8 -3.69 -3.34 -4.15
N ARG A 9 -4.29 -3.60 -5.31
CA ARG A 9 -4.00 -4.77 -6.16
C ARG A 9 -3.17 -4.32 -7.36
N TYR A 10 -2.17 -5.10 -7.71
CA TYR A 10 -1.43 -4.93 -8.94
C TYR A 10 -1.05 -6.29 -9.52
N VAL A 11 -1.51 -6.57 -10.73
CA VAL A 11 -1.16 -7.75 -11.52
C VAL A 11 -0.27 -7.31 -12.68
N GLN A 12 0.99 -7.74 -12.64
CA GLN A 12 1.97 -7.37 -13.66
C GLN A 12 1.55 -7.92 -15.02
N GLY A 13 1.55 -7.06 -16.04
CA GLY A 13 1.16 -7.41 -17.41
C GLY A 13 -0.34 -7.32 -17.70
N GLU A 14 -1.17 -7.12 -16.67
CA GLU A 14 -2.61 -6.88 -16.81
C GLU A 14 -2.95 -5.43 -16.42
N ASP A 15 -2.51 -5.01 -15.23
CA ASP A 15 -2.81 -3.69 -14.70
C ASP A 15 -1.75 -2.67 -15.16
N MET A 16 -2.22 -1.55 -15.72
CA MET A 16 -1.35 -0.40 -16.05
C MET A 16 -0.88 0.34 -14.79
N ALA A 17 -1.70 0.33 -13.74
CA ALA A 17 -1.39 0.94 -12.45
C ALA A 17 -2.14 0.18 -11.32
N PRO A 18 -1.65 0.23 -10.08
CA PRO A 18 -2.33 -0.41 -8.95
C PRO A 18 -3.77 0.10 -8.76
N VAL A 19 -4.68 -0.83 -8.49
CA VAL A 19 -6.12 -0.58 -8.27
C VAL A 19 -6.43 -0.59 -6.79
N CYS A 20 -7.18 0.39 -6.31
CA CYS A 20 -7.66 0.44 -4.94
C CYS A 20 -8.81 -0.55 -4.73
N VAL A 21 -8.58 -1.58 -3.91
CA VAL A 21 -9.58 -2.62 -3.62
C VAL A 21 -10.25 -2.43 -2.26
N ALA A 22 -9.63 -1.66 -1.36
CA ALA A 22 -10.25 -1.23 -0.12
C ALA A 22 -9.60 0.05 0.37
N LYS A 23 -10.37 0.93 1.02
CA LYS A 23 -9.84 2.07 1.77
C LYS A 23 -10.69 2.36 3.00
N GLY A 24 -10.06 2.85 4.05
CA GLY A 24 -10.74 3.10 5.31
C GLY A 24 -9.98 4.04 6.24
N ALA A 25 -10.74 4.65 7.15
CA ALA A 25 -10.25 5.46 8.25
C ALA A 25 -10.58 4.80 9.60
N ASP A 26 -9.75 5.07 10.60
CA ASP A 26 -9.92 4.67 12.01
C ASP A 26 -10.30 3.18 12.18
N LEU A 27 -11.55 2.85 12.54
CA LEU A 27 -12.01 1.47 12.73
C LEU A 27 -11.91 0.64 11.44
N MET A 28 -12.29 1.22 10.30
CA MET A 28 -12.19 0.53 9.01
C MET A 28 -10.71 0.31 8.63
N ALA A 29 -9.85 1.28 8.92
CA ALA A 29 -8.41 1.13 8.70
C ALA A 29 -7.83 -0.01 9.55
N ALA A 30 -8.27 -0.15 10.80
CA ALA A 30 -7.87 -1.24 11.68
C ALA A 30 -8.34 -2.60 11.14
N GLN A 31 -9.58 -2.67 10.63
CA GLN A 31 -10.14 -3.88 10.04
C GLN A 31 -9.39 -4.32 8.78
N ILE A 32 -9.06 -3.38 7.88
CA ILE A 32 -8.27 -3.67 6.67
C ILE A 32 -6.90 -4.24 7.07
N ARG A 33 -6.22 -3.63 8.05
CA ARG A 33 -4.92 -4.14 8.53
C ARG A 33 -5.04 -5.54 9.16
N ARG A 34 -6.11 -5.82 9.90
CA ARG A 34 -6.35 -7.15 10.48
C ARG A 34 -6.48 -8.21 9.39
N ILE A 35 -7.35 -7.97 8.40
CA ILE A 35 -7.57 -8.88 7.27
C ILE A 35 -6.28 -9.07 6.47
N ALA A 36 -5.53 -7.99 6.22
CA ALA A 36 -4.24 -8.07 5.52
C ALA A 36 -3.27 -9.02 6.24
N ARG A 37 -3.19 -8.97 7.58
CA ARG A 37 -2.35 -9.92 8.36
C ARG A 37 -2.84 -11.35 8.25
N GLU A 38 -4.15 -11.58 8.35
CA GLU A 38 -4.75 -12.92 8.27
C GLU A 38 -4.52 -13.61 6.92
N HIS A 39 -4.27 -12.83 5.87
CA HIS A 39 -4.04 -13.31 4.50
C HIS A 39 -2.60 -13.09 4.01
N ASP A 40 -1.65 -12.83 4.92
CA ASP A 40 -0.23 -12.61 4.60
C ASP A 40 0.01 -11.51 3.54
N VAL A 41 -0.86 -10.51 3.50
CA VAL A 41 -0.73 -9.34 2.63
C VAL A 41 0.25 -8.35 3.29
N PRO A 42 1.35 -7.97 2.61
CA PRO A 42 2.33 -7.04 3.18
C PRO A 42 1.71 -5.69 3.55
N ILE A 43 2.03 -5.19 4.74
CA ILE A 43 1.59 -3.88 5.24
C ILE A 43 2.80 -2.96 5.31
N ILE A 44 2.74 -1.84 4.59
CA ILE A 44 3.75 -0.78 4.62
C ILE A 44 3.16 0.44 5.28
N GLU A 45 3.85 0.97 6.30
CA GLU A 45 3.48 2.26 6.86
C GLU A 45 4.15 3.36 6.04
N ASN A 46 3.33 4.22 5.43
CA ASN A 46 3.77 5.48 4.86
C ASN A 46 2.67 6.52 5.12
N ARG A 47 2.80 7.32 6.19
CA ARG A 47 1.73 8.20 6.68
C ARG A 47 1.32 9.26 5.64
N PRO A 48 2.24 9.98 4.96
CA PRO A 48 1.86 10.93 3.92
C PRO A 48 1.15 10.26 2.74
N LEU A 49 1.68 9.16 2.23
CA LEU A 49 1.12 8.47 1.07
C LEU A 49 -0.24 7.84 1.39
N ALA A 50 -0.40 7.21 2.56
CA ALA A 50 -1.66 6.60 2.96
C ALA A 50 -2.78 7.64 3.10
N ARG A 51 -2.46 8.83 3.63
CA ARG A 51 -3.41 9.96 3.68
C ARG A 51 -3.77 10.42 2.27
N ALA A 52 -2.78 10.69 1.43
CA ALA A 52 -3.00 11.16 0.06
C ALA A 52 -3.85 10.16 -0.73
N LEU A 53 -3.49 8.87 -0.73
CA LEU A 53 -4.23 7.83 -1.43
C LEU A 53 -5.67 7.69 -0.92
N TYR A 54 -5.89 7.81 0.40
CA TYR A 54 -7.24 7.74 0.96
C TYR A 54 -8.13 8.89 0.44
N GLU A 55 -7.54 10.08 0.35
CA GLU A 55 -8.21 11.31 -0.10
C GLU A 55 -8.45 11.31 -1.62
N THR A 56 -7.51 10.79 -2.43
CA THR A 56 -7.53 10.96 -3.89
C THR A 56 -8.00 9.74 -4.69
N VAL A 57 -7.92 8.51 -4.15
CA VAL A 57 -8.22 7.29 -4.92
C VAL A 57 -9.59 6.73 -4.55
N GLU A 58 -10.44 6.45 -5.54
CA GLU A 58 -11.73 5.79 -5.33
C GLU A 58 -11.61 4.27 -5.32
N LEU A 59 -12.61 3.58 -4.74
CA LEU A 59 -12.69 2.12 -4.80
C LEU A 59 -12.83 1.66 -6.25
N ASP A 60 -12.18 0.54 -6.57
CA ASP A 60 -12.14 -0.08 -7.90
C ASP A 60 -11.57 0.82 -9.01
N ARG A 61 -10.84 1.87 -8.62
CA ARG A 61 -10.11 2.76 -9.53
C ARG A 61 -8.61 2.63 -9.37
N THR A 62 -7.90 2.91 -10.45
CA THR A 62 -6.43 3.01 -10.44
C THR A 62 -5.97 4.23 -9.65
N ILE A 63 -4.79 4.11 -9.05
CA ILE A 63 -4.16 5.25 -8.37
C ILE A 63 -3.91 6.43 -9.34
N PRO A 64 -4.07 7.69 -8.92
CA PRO A 64 -3.72 8.87 -9.70
C PRO A 64 -2.24 8.93 -10.06
N LEU A 65 -1.92 9.55 -11.21
CA LEU A 65 -0.57 9.63 -11.78
C LEU A 65 0.47 10.20 -10.79
N GLU A 66 0.08 11.20 -10.01
CA GLU A 66 0.90 11.82 -8.96
C GLU A 66 1.40 10.85 -7.88
N HIS A 67 0.74 9.70 -7.70
CA HIS A 67 1.12 8.67 -6.73
C HIS A 67 1.83 7.47 -7.37
N TRP A 68 1.95 7.40 -8.70
CA TRP A 68 2.51 6.25 -9.39
C TRP A 68 3.93 5.94 -8.96
N GLN A 69 4.81 6.95 -8.92
CA GLN A 69 6.21 6.75 -8.57
C GLN A 69 6.35 6.17 -7.16
N ALA A 70 5.69 6.77 -6.16
CA ALA A 70 5.79 6.34 -4.78
C ALA A 70 5.28 4.90 -4.59
N VAL A 71 4.17 4.55 -5.23
CA VAL A 71 3.61 3.19 -5.15
C VAL A 71 4.47 2.18 -5.93
N ALA A 72 5.00 2.55 -7.10
CA ALA A 72 5.91 1.70 -7.86
C ALA A 72 7.20 1.39 -7.09
N GLU A 73 7.76 2.37 -6.38
CA GLU A 73 8.91 2.17 -5.51
C GLU A 73 8.61 1.17 -4.37
N ILE A 74 7.40 1.22 -3.79
CA ILE A 74 6.95 0.24 -2.78
C ILE A 74 6.83 -1.16 -3.39
N ILE A 75 6.20 -1.29 -4.56
CA ILE A 75 6.04 -2.58 -5.25
C ILE A 75 7.42 -3.17 -5.59
N GLY A 76 8.32 -2.37 -6.15
CA GLY A 76 9.69 -2.80 -6.46
C GLY A 76 10.45 -3.24 -5.21
N PHE A 77 10.31 -2.51 -4.11
CA PHE A 77 10.89 -2.89 -2.82
C PHE A 77 10.33 -4.24 -2.30
N LEU A 78 9.01 -4.48 -2.40
CA LEU A 78 8.40 -5.76 -2.02
C LEU A 78 8.89 -6.92 -2.90
N MET A 79 9.08 -6.70 -4.20
CA MET A 79 9.65 -7.70 -5.11
C MET A 79 11.10 -8.04 -4.77
N ASP A 80 11.92 -7.03 -4.48
CA ASP A 80 13.31 -7.22 -4.06
C ASP A 80 13.42 -7.98 -2.74
N LEU A 81 12.52 -7.71 -1.78
CA LEU A 81 12.47 -8.43 -0.50
C LEU A 81 12.18 -9.92 -0.72
N LYS A 82 11.24 -10.26 -1.60
CA LYS A 82 10.95 -11.65 -1.99
C LYS A 82 12.16 -12.30 -2.67
N ALA A 83 12.92 -11.55 -3.47
CA ALA A 83 14.14 -12.00 -4.13
C ALA A 83 15.40 -11.99 -3.23
N ARG A 84 15.27 -11.70 -1.92
CA ARG A 84 16.37 -11.59 -0.94
C ARG A 84 17.44 -10.56 -1.31
N ARG A 85 17.07 -9.54 -2.09
CA ARG A 85 17.96 -8.43 -2.46
C ARG A 85 17.91 -7.35 -1.39
N ARG A 86 19.06 -6.82 -0.98
CA ARG A 86 19.12 -5.72 -0.01
C ARG A 86 18.88 -4.38 -0.71
N ARG A 87 17.67 -3.82 -0.52
CA ARG A 87 17.31 -2.44 -0.91
C ARG A 87 16.87 -1.67 0.33
N LYS A 88 17.15 -0.36 0.38
CA LYS A 88 16.60 0.50 1.44
C LYS A 88 15.09 0.67 1.22
N PRO A 89 14.26 0.76 2.28
CA PRO A 89 12.83 1.03 2.11
C PRO A 89 12.62 2.38 1.40
N PRO A 90 11.54 2.53 0.61
CA PRO A 90 11.21 3.80 -0.04
C PRO A 90 11.05 4.94 0.96
N ALA A 91 11.19 6.18 0.49
CA ALA A 91 11.11 7.36 1.35
C ALA A 91 9.81 7.39 2.16
N GLY A 92 9.92 7.67 3.47
CA GLY A 92 8.78 7.72 4.38
C GLY A 92 8.12 6.37 4.68
N SER A 93 8.69 5.26 4.20
CA SER A 93 8.16 3.92 4.42
C SER A 93 8.91 3.19 5.54
N SER A 94 8.17 2.66 6.52
CA SER A 94 8.69 1.73 7.53
C SER A 94 7.98 0.39 7.40
N PHE A 95 8.74 -0.69 7.57
CA PHE A 95 8.16 -2.02 7.71
C PHE A 95 7.71 -2.16 9.17
N ARG A 96 6.39 -2.12 9.42
CA ARG A 96 5.86 -2.57 10.70
C ARG A 96 5.63 -4.07 10.61
N PHE A 97 6.61 -4.83 11.08
CA PHE A 97 6.29 -6.12 11.70
C PHE A 97 5.71 -5.78 13.07
N ASP A 98 4.40 -5.57 13.15
CA ASP A 98 3.71 -5.78 14.43
C ASP A 98 3.58 -7.31 14.56
N PRO A 99 4.30 -7.96 15.48
CA PRO A 99 4.19 -9.40 15.71
C PRO A 99 2.77 -9.80 16.15
#